data_AF-A0A1I4VC35-F1
#
_entry.id   AF-A0A1I4VC35-F1
#
_cell.length_a   1.000
_cell.length_b   1.000
_cell.length_c   1.000
_cell.angle_alpha   90.00
_cell.angle_beta   90.00
_cell.angle_gamma   90.00
#
_symmetry.space_group_name_H-M   'P 1'
#
loop_
_entity.id
_entity.type
_entity.pdbx_description
1 polymer ?
#
loop_
_entity_poly.entity_id
_entity_poly.type
_entity_poly.pdbx_seq_one_letter_code
_entity_poly.pdbx_strand_id
1 'polypeptide(L)'
;MTQGTLICKLCTYTTTNPTRQAIFEYDRLVRSIYTLKYLRDPQLERNIRRSQNRIKSYNQLRAAVSKIGGKKELSGKNDLETEISNQCGRLISNAIVRYNSAILLQLLERLEAEGNAKGIEALARISPEAWQHILLSGHYIFHSSNEIMDLDALIAGLKLG
;
A
#
# COMPACT_ATOMS: atom_id res chain seq x y z
N MET A 1 -1.05 -20.90 -26.78
CA MET A 1 -1.71 -19.60 -27.03
C MET A 1 -2.25 -19.10 -25.69
N THR A 2 -1.85 -17.92 -25.21
CA THR A 2 -2.35 -17.40 -23.92
C THR A 2 -3.61 -16.56 -24.15
N GLN A 3 -4.42 -16.39 -23.10
CA GLN A 3 -5.62 -15.55 -23.13
C GLN A 3 -5.31 -14.13 -23.63
N GLY A 4 -4.16 -13.57 -23.23
CA GLY A 4 -3.72 -12.25 -23.69
C GLY A 4 -3.47 -12.18 -25.20
N THR A 5 -2.87 -13.21 -25.80
CA THR A 5 -2.64 -13.25 -27.26
C THR A 5 -3.96 -13.30 -28.05
N LEU A 6 -4.96 -14.01 -27.53
CA LEU A 6 -6.30 -14.07 -28.13
C LEU A 6 -7.02 -12.72 -28.07
N ILE A 7 -7.00 -12.05 -26.91
CA ILE A 7 -7.59 -10.71 -26.76
C ILE A 7 -6.91 -9.71 -27.68
N CYS A 8 -5.57 -9.70 -27.77
CA CYS A 8 -4.85 -8.81 -28.68
C CYS A 8 -5.27 -9.03 -30.14
N LYS A 9 -5.36 -10.28 -30.59
CA LYS A 9 -5.85 -10.60 -31.95
C LYS A 9 -7.29 -10.13 -32.15
N LEU A 10 -8.17 -10.31 -31.17
CA LEU A 10 -9.55 -9.82 -31.26
C LEU A 10 -9.65 -8.29 -31.34
N CYS A 11 -8.75 -7.59 -30.65
CA CYS A 11 -8.65 -6.13 -30.72
C CYS A 11 -8.09 -5.61 -32.06
N THR A 12 -7.44 -6.46 -32.87
CA THR A 12 -7.01 -6.07 -34.24
C THR A 12 -8.16 -6.03 -35.25
N TYR A 13 -9.31 -6.66 -34.94
CA TYR A 13 -10.50 -6.56 -35.79
C TYR A 13 -11.14 -5.17 -35.70
N THR A 14 -11.80 -4.77 -36.80
CA THR A 14 -12.58 -3.53 -36.86
C THR A 14 -13.64 -3.49 -35.77
N THR A 15 -14.04 -2.29 -35.34
CA THR A 15 -15.09 -2.11 -34.32
C THR A 15 -16.44 -2.68 -34.73
N THR A 16 -16.67 -2.82 -36.04
CA THR A 16 -17.87 -3.40 -36.65
C THR A 16 -17.85 -4.94 -36.69
N ASN A 17 -16.74 -5.57 -36.33
CA ASN A 17 -16.66 -7.02 -36.30
C ASN A 17 -17.60 -7.58 -35.21
N PRO A 18 -18.54 -8.47 -35.55
CA PRO A 18 -19.57 -8.94 -34.63
C PRO A 18 -18.98 -9.69 -33.42
N THR A 19 -17.90 -10.45 -33.62
CA THR A 19 -17.23 -11.18 -32.53
C THR A 19 -16.55 -10.24 -31.56
N ARG A 20 -15.86 -9.21 -32.06
CA ARG A 20 -15.26 -8.17 -31.21
C ARG A 20 -16.36 -7.43 -30.43
N GLN A 21 -17.44 -7.03 -31.11
CA GLN A 21 -18.54 -6.32 -30.49
C GLN A 21 -19.21 -7.15 -29.38
N ALA A 22 -19.50 -8.43 -29.64
CA ALA A 22 -20.12 -9.32 -28.66
C ALA A 22 -19.27 -9.45 -27.37
N ILE A 23 -17.95 -9.55 -27.50
CA ILE A 23 -17.04 -9.66 -26.34
C ILE A 23 -17.01 -8.36 -25.53
N PHE A 24 -16.99 -7.20 -26.19
CA PHE A 24 -17.00 -5.91 -25.50
C PHE A 24 -18.34 -5.62 -24.83
N GLU A 25 -19.47 -5.97 -25.47
CA GLU A 25 -20.79 -5.86 -24.83
C GLU A 25 -20.94 -6.84 -23.66
N TYR A 26 -20.32 -8.02 -23.74
CA TYR A 26 -20.25 -8.94 -22.60
C TYR A 26 -19.44 -8.34 -21.43
N ASP A 27 -18.26 -7.77 -21.67
CA ASP A 27 -17.49 -7.06 -20.62
C ASP A 27 -18.30 -5.92 -20.00
N ARG A 28 -19.00 -5.16 -20.85
CA ARG A 28 -19.88 -4.07 -20.41
C ARG A 28 -21.01 -4.59 -19.51
N LEU A 29 -21.65 -5.70 -19.86
CA LEU A 29 -22.69 -6.34 -19.05
C LEU A 29 -22.14 -6.78 -17.70
N VAL A 30 -20.98 -7.43 -17.66
CA VAL A 30 -20.31 -7.84 -16.41
C VAL A 30 -19.98 -6.63 -15.55
N ARG A 31 -19.40 -5.56 -16.12
CA ARG A 31 -19.13 -4.29 -15.43
C ARG A 31 -20.39 -3.64 -14.88
N SER A 32 -21.48 -3.61 -15.66
CA SER A 32 -22.74 -3.03 -15.22
C SER A 32 -23.32 -3.80 -14.03
N ILE A 33 -23.34 -5.13 -14.09
CA ILE A 33 -23.79 -5.97 -12.96
C ILE A 33 -22.94 -5.70 -11.72
N TYR A 34 -21.62 -5.66 -11.88
CA TYR A 34 -20.71 -5.35 -10.77
C TYR A 34 -20.97 -3.96 -10.18
N THR A 35 -21.14 -2.94 -11.03
CA THR A 35 -21.38 -1.57 -10.62
C THR A 35 -22.71 -1.44 -9.85
N LEU A 36 -23.76 -2.10 -10.33
CA LEU A 36 -25.04 -2.15 -9.62
C LEU A 36 -24.92 -2.87 -8.27
N LYS A 37 -24.18 -3.98 -8.20
CA LYS A 37 -23.89 -4.66 -6.93
C LYS A 37 -23.12 -3.77 -5.97
N TYR A 38 -22.12 -3.06 -6.46
CA TYR A 38 -21.33 -2.09 -5.68
C TYR A 38 -22.20 -0.98 -5.10
N LEU A 39 -23.08 -0.38 -5.91
CA LEU A 39 -23.99 0.69 -5.46
C LEU A 39 -25.06 0.21 -4.47
N ARG A 40 -25.49 -1.05 -4.59
CA ARG A 40 -26.55 -1.62 -3.74
C ARG A 40 -26.05 -2.13 -2.39
N ASP A 41 -24.77 -2.52 -2.30
CA ASP A 41 -24.18 -3.10 -1.09
C ASP A 41 -23.12 -2.16 -0.48
N PRO A 42 -23.48 -1.37 0.56
CA PRO A 42 -22.54 -0.50 1.25
C PRO A 42 -21.36 -1.24 1.90
N GLN A 43 -21.52 -2.51 2.26
CA GLN A 43 -20.46 -3.29 2.87
C GLN A 43 -19.43 -3.70 1.81
N LEU A 44 -19.88 -4.12 0.62
CA LEU A 44 -19.00 -4.36 -0.53
C LEU A 44 -18.19 -3.11 -0.86
N GLU A 45 -18.85 -1.96 -0.93
CA GLU A 45 -18.18 -0.66 -1.14
C GLU A 45 -17.12 -0.40 -0.05
N ARG A 46 -17.48 -0.51 1.23
CA ARG A 46 -16.54 -0.27 2.35
C ARG A 46 -15.33 -1.18 2.25
N ASN A 47 -15.52 -2.47 1.95
CA ASN A 47 -14.43 -3.42 1.80
C ASN A 47 -13.48 -3.03 0.66
N ILE A 48 -14.04 -2.70 -0.52
CA ILE A 48 -13.25 -2.26 -1.67
C ILE A 48 -12.49 -0.97 -1.37
N ARG A 49 -13.16 0.02 -0.76
CA ARG A 49 -12.53 1.28 -0.37
C ARG A 49 -11.41 1.08 0.63
N ARG A 50 -11.55 0.17 1.61
CA ARG A 50 -10.45 -0.16 2.54
C ARG A 50 -9.23 -0.70 1.79
N SER A 51 -9.41 -1.66 0.89
CA SER A 51 -8.31 -2.21 0.09
C SER A 51 -7.67 -1.15 -0.82
N GLN A 52 -8.47 -0.32 -1.48
CA GLN A 52 -7.97 0.78 -2.31
C GLN A 52 -7.21 1.83 -1.50
N ASN A 53 -7.72 2.20 -0.31
CA ASN A 53 -7.08 3.16 0.57
C ASN A 53 -5.71 2.64 1.00
N ARG A 54 -5.58 1.36 1.32
CA ARG A 54 -4.30 0.73 1.64
C ARG A 54 -3.26 0.90 0.52
N ILE A 55 -3.65 0.58 -0.72
CA ILE A 55 -2.80 0.73 -1.90
C ILE A 55 -2.43 2.20 -2.13
N LYS A 56 -3.40 3.12 -1.97
CA LYS A 56 -3.16 4.56 -2.11
C LYS A 56 -2.19 5.07 -1.04
N SER A 57 -2.35 4.67 0.22
CA SER A 57 -1.44 5.04 1.31
C SER A 57 -0.02 4.54 1.06
N TYR A 58 0.13 3.28 0.62
CA TYR A 58 1.44 2.75 0.23
C TYR A 58 2.06 3.53 -0.95
N ASN A 59 1.28 3.87 -1.97
CA ASN A 59 1.76 4.67 -3.09
C ASN A 59 2.14 6.09 -2.66
N GLN A 60 1.42 6.69 -1.72
CA GLN A 60 1.78 7.98 -1.13
C GLN A 60 3.09 7.89 -0.34
N LEU A 61 3.28 6.83 0.46
CA LEU A 61 4.55 6.54 1.13
C LEU A 61 5.69 6.43 0.12
N ARG A 62 5.53 5.61 -0.93
CA ARG A 62 6.55 5.44 -1.97
C ARG A 62 6.88 6.76 -2.67
N ALA A 63 5.87 7.57 -2.95
CA ALA A 63 6.05 8.90 -3.54
C ALA A 63 6.79 9.85 -2.59
N ALA A 64 6.58 9.75 -1.28
CA ALA A 64 7.32 10.52 -0.28
C ALA A 64 8.78 10.06 -0.21
N VAL A 65 9.03 8.75 -0.16
CA VAL A 65 10.37 8.17 -0.17
C VAL A 65 11.16 8.59 -1.41
N SER A 66 10.51 8.58 -2.58
CA SER A 66 11.15 9.01 -3.84
C SER A 66 11.52 10.50 -3.88
N LYS A 67 10.93 11.35 -3.02
CA LYS A 67 11.26 12.79 -2.95
C LYS A 67 12.45 13.09 -2.03
N ILE A 68 12.88 12.12 -1.22
CA ILE A 68 14.03 12.26 -0.33
C ILE A 68 15.28 12.44 -1.22
N GLY A 69 15.98 13.56 -1.06
CA GLY A 69 17.15 13.91 -1.89
C GLY A 69 16.90 15.00 -2.95
N GLY A 70 15.73 15.64 -2.96
CA GLY A 70 15.51 16.92 -3.65
C GLY A 70 15.30 16.85 -5.17
N LYS A 71 15.55 15.71 -5.83
CA LYS A 71 15.24 15.52 -7.24
C LYS A 71 13.89 14.81 -7.40
N LYS A 72 12.98 15.45 -8.15
CA LYS A 72 11.67 14.88 -8.55
C LYS A 72 11.79 13.79 -9.63
N GLU A 73 13.00 13.38 -9.98
CA GLU A 73 13.26 12.55 -11.16
C GLU A 73 14.08 11.34 -10.78
N LEU A 74 13.68 10.22 -11.40
CA LEU A 74 14.35 8.92 -11.44
C LEU A 74 15.86 9.08 -11.23
N SER A 75 16.33 8.67 -10.05
CA SER A 75 17.76 8.74 -9.75
C SER A 75 18.47 7.61 -10.50
N GLY A 76 18.89 7.90 -11.73
CA GLY A 76 19.64 6.98 -12.57
C GLY A 76 19.80 7.57 -13.97
N LYS A 77 21.01 7.49 -14.53
CA LYS A 77 21.27 7.86 -15.93
C LYS A 77 20.86 6.75 -16.89
N ASN A 78 20.77 5.51 -16.39
CA ASN A 78 20.45 4.30 -17.14
C ASN A 78 19.21 3.58 -16.56
N ASP A 79 18.56 2.75 -17.37
CA ASP A 79 17.40 1.94 -16.95
C ASP A 79 17.71 1.06 -15.73
N LEU A 80 18.92 0.49 -15.67
CA LEU A 80 19.37 -0.36 -14.56
C LEU A 80 19.52 0.42 -13.25
N GLU A 81 20.08 1.64 -13.30
CA GLU A 81 20.21 2.49 -12.10
C GLU A 81 18.83 2.95 -11.60
N THR A 82 17.93 3.26 -12.53
CA THR A 82 16.53 3.60 -12.21
C THR A 82 15.81 2.43 -11.56
N GLU A 83 16.01 1.21 -12.05
CA GLU A 83 15.43 0.00 -11.46
C GLU A 83 15.99 -0.25 -10.06
N ILE A 84 17.31 -0.13 -9.86
CA ILE A 84 17.93 -0.25 -8.53
C ILE A 84 17.35 0.79 -7.57
N SER A 85 17.28 2.06 -7.98
CA SER A 85 16.68 3.13 -7.17
C SER A 85 15.23 2.82 -6.79
N ASN A 86 14.44 2.30 -7.74
CA ASN A 86 13.07 1.87 -7.49
C ASN A 86 12.98 0.74 -6.46
N GLN A 87 13.85 -0.27 -6.56
CA GLN A 87 13.89 -1.38 -5.60
C GLN A 87 14.35 -0.92 -4.21
N CYS A 88 15.33 -0.03 -4.13
CA CYS A 88 15.73 0.59 -2.85
C CYS A 88 14.56 1.35 -2.21
N GLY A 89 13.81 2.15 -2.98
CA GLY A 89 12.63 2.85 -2.48
C GLY A 89 11.53 1.90 -1.98
N ARG A 90 11.34 0.75 -2.65
CA ARG A 90 10.43 -0.32 -2.18
C ARG A 90 10.91 -0.94 -0.88
N LEU A 91 12.21 -1.22 -0.77
CA LEU A 91 12.80 -1.79 0.44
C LEU A 91 12.61 -0.88 1.64
N ILE A 92 12.89 0.42 1.50
CA ILE A 92 12.68 1.43 2.55
C ILE A 92 11.20 1.50 2.95
N SER A 93 10.29 1.55 1.97
CA SER A 93 8.84 1.60 2.24
C SER A 93 8.38 0.36 3.02
N ASN A 94 8.86 -0.83 2.65
CA ASN A 94 8.54 -2.07 3.35
C ASN A 94 9.14 -2.12 4.76
N ALA A 95 10.35 -1.59 4.95
CA ALA A 95 10.97 -1.50 6.26
C ALA A 95 10.17 -0.60 7.21
N ILE A 96 9.67 0.53 6.73
CA ILE A 96 8.77 1.44 7.47
C ILE A 96 7.47 0.71 7.85
N VAL A 97 6.82 0.05 6.88
CA VAL A 97 5.57 -0.69 7.16
C VAL A 97 5.81 -1.79 8.18
N ARG A 98 6.93 -2.52 8.09
CA ARG A 98 7.32 -3.55 9.07
C ARG A 98 7.51 -2.94 10.46
N TYR A 99 8.23 -1.82 10.56
CA TYR A 99 8.48 -1.13 11.82
C TYR A 99 7.17 -0.69 12.49
N ASN A 100 6.30 -0.01 11.75
CA ASN A 100 4.98 0.39 12.25
C ASN A 100 4.13 -0.82 12.66
N SER A 101 4.14 -1.90 11.85
CA SER A 101 3.38 -3.11 12.17
C SER A 101 3.88 -3.78 13.44
N ALA A 102 5.19 -3.78 13.70
CA ALA A 102 5.77 -4.33 14.93
C ALA A 102 5.33 -3.54 16.16
N ILE A 103 5.34 -2.20 16.10
CA ILE A 103 4.84 -1.34 17.19
C ILE A 103 3.36 -1.60 17.43
N LEU A 104 2.54 -1.64 16.38
CA LEU A 104 1.10 -1.87 16.49
C LEU A 104 0.81 -3.26 17.08
N LEU A 105 1.59 -4.29 16.71
CA LEU A 105 1.43 -5.64 17.23
C LEU A 105 1.72 -5.69 18.74
N GLN A 106 2.85 -5.15 19.18
CA GLN A 106 3.20 -5.13 20.61
C GLN A 106 2.20 -4.33 21.44
N LEU A 107 1.70 -3.21 20.88
CA LEU A 107 0.67 -2.41 21.52
C LEU A 107 -0.67 -3.15 21.62
N LEU A 108 -1.01 -3.95 20.61
CA LEU A 108 -2.19 -4.83 20.64
C LEU A 108 -2.07 -5.85 21.78
N GLU A 109 -0.94 -6.58 21.84
CA GLU A 109 -0.69 -7.60 22.88
C GLU A 109 -0.82 -7.02 24.29
N ARG A 110 -0.30 -5.82 24.51
CA ARG A 110 -0.44 -5.11 25.79
C ARG A 110 -1.89 -4.73 26.10
N LEU A 111 -2.61 -4.16 25.14
CA LEU A 111 -4.00 -3.76 25.34
C LEU A 111 -4.92 -4.96 25.57
N GLU A 112 -4.63 -6.10 24.95
CA GLU A 112 -5.31 -7.37 25.22
C GLU A 112 -5.04 -7.87 26.64
N ALA A 113 -3.77 -7.81 27.10
CA ALA A 113 -3.41 -8.17 28.47
C ALA A 113 -4.06 -7.25 29.53
N GLU A 114 -4.24 -5.97 29.21
CA GLU A 114 -4.92 -4.98 30.06
C GLU A 114 -6.46 -5.04 29.94
N GLY A 115 -7.00 -5.81 28.99
CA GLY A 115 -8.45 -5.91 28.73
C GLY A 115 -9.09 -4.63 28.18
N ASN A 116 -8.30 -3.73 27.58
CA ASN A 116 -8.75 -2.42 27.12
C ASN A 116 -9.39 -2.48 25.72
N ALA A 117 -10.69 -2.80 25.66
CA ALA A 117 -11.44 -2.88 24.41
C ALA A 117 -11.47 -1.57 23.60
N LYS A 118 -11.43 -0.41 24.26
CA LYS A 118 -11.44 0.90 23.58
C LYS A 118 -10.12 1.16 22.85
N GLY A 119 -9.00 0.82 23.49
CA GLY A 119 -7.67 0.92 22.89
C GLY A 119 -7.54 0.03 21.65
N ILE A 120 -8.06 -1.19 21.70
CA ILE A 120 -8.05 -2.12 20.56
C ILE A 120 -8.88 -1.56 19.39
N GLU A 121 -10.05 -0.98 19.65
CA GLU A 121 -10.87 -0.37 18.61
C GLU A 121 -10.19 0.84 17.96
N ALA A 122 -9.50 1.66 18.76
CA ALA A 122 -8.71 2.79 18.27
C ALA A 122 -7.53 2.31 17.41
N LEU A 123 -6.82 1.27 17.86
CA LEU A 123 -5.69 0.68 17.16
C LEU A 123 -6.10 0.13 15.78
N ALA A 124 -7.27 -0.49 15.69
CA ALA A 124 -7.81 -1.01 14.42
C ALA A 124 -8.06 0.07 13.35
N ARG A 125 -8.10 1.35 13.74
CA ARG A 125 -8.24 2.49 12.81
C ARG A 125 -6.90 3.00 12.31
N ILE A 126 -5.79 2.61 12.92
CA ILE A 126 -4.44 3.05 12.56
C ILE A 126 -3.93 2.19 11.39
N SER A 127 -3.49 2.85 10.32
CA SER A 127 -2.89 2.19 9.16
C SER A 127 -1.40 1.97 9.40
N PRO A 128 -0.87 0.74 9.20
CA PRO A 128 0.55 0.47 9.30
C PRO A 128 1.37 1.19 8.21
N GLU A 129 0.72 1.64 7.14
CA GLU A 129 1.32 2.46 6.09
C GLU A 129 1.44 3.96 6.46
N ALA A 130 1.01 4.37 7.66
CA ALA A 130 1.20 5.75 8.12
C ALA A 130 2.69 6.08 8.27
N TRP A 131 3.12 7.22 7.73
CA TRP A 131 4.55 7.60 7.72
C TRP A 131 4.80 9.06 8.09
N GLN A 132 3.73 9.81 8.39
CA GLN A 132 3.80 11.23 8.74
C GLN A 132 4.58 11.47 10.04
N HIS A 133 4.66 10.47 10.92
CA HIS A 133 5.44 10.50 12.16
C HIS A 133 6.93 10.18 11.96
N ILE A 134 7.32 9.72 10.77
CA ILE A 134 8.71 9.36 10.46
C ILE A 134 9.35 10.53 9.72
N LEU A 135 10.43 11.06 10.30
CA LEU A 135 11.27 12.00 9.58
C LEU A 135 12.00 11.22 8.48
N LEU A 136 11.71 11.56 7.23
CA LEU A 136 12.33 10.93 6.06
C LEU A 136 13.51 11.74 5.52
N SER A 137 13.47 13.06 5.70
CA SER A 137 14.53 13.99 5.28
C SER A 137 15.33 14.47 6.48
N GLY A 138 16.65 14.28 6.44
CA GLY A 138 17.54 14.75 7.49
C GLY A 138 18.97 14.22 7.28
N HIS A 139 19.89 14.72 8.10
CA HIS A 139 21.23 14.14 8.20
C HIS A 139 21.20 13.04 9.26
N TYR A 140 21.35 11.79 8.83
CA TYR A 140 21.43 10.63 9.72
C TYR A 140 22.88 10.26 9.93
N ILE A 141 23.27 10.09 11.19
CA ILE A 141 24.54 9.50 11.57
C ILE A 141 24.23 8.05 11.94
N PHE A 142 24.73 7.11 11.13
CA PHE A 142 24.56 5.70 11.42
C PHE A 142 25.60 5.28 12.45
N HIS A 143 25.16 4.96 13.65
CA HIS A 143 26.01 4.34 14.65
C HIS A 143 26.17 2.86 14.32
N SER A 144 27.41 2.37 14.32
CA SER A 144 27.72 0.95 14.05
C SER A 144 27.58 0.07 15.30
N SER A 145 26.90 0.53 16.35
CA SER A 145 26.60 -0.33 17.50
C SER A 145 25.57 -1.36 17.07
N ASN A 146 25.82 -2.62 17.39
CA ASN A 146 24.91 -3.74 17.14
C ASN A 146 23.72 -3.76 18.11
N GLU A 147 23.41 -2.60 18.72
CA GLU A 147 22.32 -2.42 19.66
C GLU A 147 21.03 -2.41 18.87
N ILE A 148 20.33 -3.53 18.93
CA ILE A 148 18.98 -3.65 18.39
C ILE A 148 18.11 -2.67 19.17
N MET A 149 17.41 -1.79 18.46
CA MET A 149 16.46 -0.84 19.06
C MET A 149 15.45 -1.63 19.91
N ASP A 150 15.46 -1.39 21.23
CA ASP A 150 14.52 -2.01 22.15
C ASP A 150 13.13 -1.40 21.94
N LEU A 151 12.29 -2.15 21.23
CA LEU A 151 10.93 -1.73 20.89
C LEU A 151 10.04 -1.69 22.12
N ASP A 152 10.29 -2.55 23.11
CA ASP A 152 9.51 -2.64 24.33
C ASP A 152 9.71 -1.40 25.22
N ALA A 153 10.96 -0.92 25.32
CA ALA A 153 11.29 0.33 25.99
C ALA A 153 10.61 1.55 25.34
N LEU A 154 10.52 1.56 24.00
CA LEU A 154 9.84 2.61 23.23
C LEU A 154 8.33 2.64 23.48
N ILE A 155 7.71 1.46 23.61
CA ILE A 155 6.27 1.31 23.82
C ILE A 155 5.85 1.54 25.27
N ALA A 156 6.74 1.30 26.25
CA ALA A 156 6.46 1.56 27.66
C ALA A 156 6.00 3.02 27.92
N GLY A 157 6.52 3.97 27.13
CA GLY A 157 6.14 5.39 27.19
C GLY A 157 4.82 5.76 26.49
N LEU A 158 4.26 4.87 25.64
CA LEU A 158 3.04 5.11 24.90
C LEU A 158 1.82 4.70 25.73
N LYS A 159 0.98 5.66 26.11
CA LYS A 159 -0.33 5.41 26.71
C LYS A 159 -1.42 5.76 25.71
N LEU A 160 -2.12 4.76 25.21
CA LEU A 160 -3.41 4.94 24.52
C LEU A 160 -4.49 4.96 25.60
N GLY A 161 -5.11 6.14 25.78
CA GLY A 161 -6.14 6.38 26.81
C GLY A 161 -7.42 5.58 26.62
#